data_AF-A0A0R3KRY5-F1
#
_entry.id   AF-A0A0R3KRY5-F1
#
_cell.length_a   1.000
_cell.length_b   1.000
_cell.length_c   1.000
_cell.angle_alpha   90.00
_cell.angle_beta   90.00
_cell.angle_gamma   90.00
#
_symmetry.space_group_name_H-M   'P 1'
#
loop_
_entity.id
_entity.type
_entity.pdbx_description
1 polymer ?
#
loop_
_entity_poly.entity_id
_entity_poly.type
_entity_poly.pdbx_seq_one_letter_code
_entity_poly.pdbx_strand_id
1 'polypeptide(L)'
;MLNSLTRLAIEANSVIALRMMKLMLGGKRAARREARLMVNEKIDTALKASRSLIGGASAEEIIAQYRRRVAANAKRLGKVRTAKKIRRRK
;
A
#
# COMPACT_ATOMS: atom_id res chain seq x y z
N MET A 1 17.17 -12.32 4.41
CA MET A 1 16.25 -11.54 5.30
C MET A 1 16.51 -10.03 5.39
N LEU A 2 17.74 -9.54 5.63
CA LEU A 2 18.00 -8.10 5.80
C LEU A 2 17.63 -7.25 4.58
N ASN A 3 18.08 -7.64 3.38
CA ASN A 3 17.76 -6.92 2.13
C ASN A 3 16.25 -6.87 1.84
N SER A 4 15.47 -7.84 2.32
CA SER A 4 14.02 -7.85 2.13
C SER A 4 13.29 -6.89 3.06
N LEU A 5 13.74 -6.77 4.30
CA LEU A 5 13.17 -5.88 5.30
C LEU A 5 13.49 -4.41 4.99
N THR A 6 14.73 -4.11 4.58
CA THR A 6 15.12 -2.75 4.22
C THR A 6 14.32 -2.22 3.02
N ARG A 7 14.15 -3.02 1.96
CA ARG A 7 13.31 -2.62 0.83
C ARG A 7 11.84 -2.44 1.22
N LEU A 8 11.30 -3.34 2.07
CA LEU A 8 9.94 -3.20 2.59
C LEU A 8 9.78 -1.88 3.36
N ALA A 9 10.73 -1.53 4.22
CA ALA A 9 10.70 -0.29 5.00
C ALA A 9 10.69 0.96 4.10
N ILE A 10 11.55 1.00 3.07
CA ILE A 10 11.60 2.12 2.12
C ILE A 10 10.29 2.25 1.33
N GLU A 11 9.78 1.15 0.78
CA GLU A 11 8.53 1.16 0.01
C GLU A 11 7.33 1.52 0.90
N ALA A 12 7.30 1.05 2.15
CA ALA A 12 6.24 1.34 3.10
C ALA A 12 6.20 2.83 3.46
N ASN A 13 7.36 3.45 3.75
CA ASN A 13 7.46 4.89 4.00
C ASN A 13 6.98 5.71 2.79
N SER A 14 7.33 5.28 1.58
CA SER A 14 6.84 5.92 0.33
C SER A 14 5.32 5.85 0.20
N VAL A 15 4.72 4.70 0.52
CA VAL A 15 3.26 4.52 0.55
C VAL A 15 2.60 5.43 1.59
N ILE A 16 3.18 5.54 2.79
CA ILE A 16 2.67 6.41 3.86
C ILE A 16 2.66 7.87 3.39
N ALA A 17 3.78 8.37 2.85
CA ALA A 17 3.87 9.73 2.32
C ALA A 17 2.81 10.01 1.24
N LEU A 18 2.62 9.08 0.30
CA LEU A 18 1.62 9.21 -0.76
C LEU A 18 0.17 9.21 -0.24
N ARG A 19 -0.13 8.43 0.80
CA ARG A 19 -1.44 8.44 1.45
C ARG A 19 -1.69 9.74 2.19
N MET A 20 -0.69 10.24 2.93
CA MET A 20 -0.77 11.55 3.58
C MET A 20 -1.08 12.66 2.57
N MET A 21 -0.33 12.70 1.46
CA MET A 21 -0.64 13.64 0.36
C MET A 21 -2.06 13.50 -0.16
N LYS A 22 -2.58 12.28 -0.31
CA LYS A 22 -3.95 12.05 -0.79
C LYS A 22 -5.03 12.48 0.20
N LEU A 23 -4.80 12.26 1.50
CA LEU A 23 -5.72 12.65 2.55
C LEU A 23 -5.77 14.18 2.67
N MET A 24 -4.61 14.85 2.60
CA MET A 24 -4.50 16.30 2.74
C MET A 24 -4.90 17.05 1.46
N LEU A 25 -4.43 16.60 0.28
CA LEU A 25 -4.53 17.35 -0.99
C LEU A 25 -5.56 16.77 -1.99
N GLY A 26 -6.28 15.71 -1.61
CA GLY A 26 -7.26 15.03 -2.46
C GLY A 26 -8.67 15.61 -2.41
N GLY A 27 -8.98 16.45 -1.41
CA GLY A 27 -10.33 16.89 -1.10
C GLY A 27 -11.18 15.80 -0.42
N LYS A 28 -12.31 16.21 0.18
CA LYS A 28 -13.13 15.37 1.10
C LYS A 28 -13.53 14.01 0.52
N ARG A 29 -13.95 13.95 -0.75
CA ARG A 29 -14.35 12.69 -1.41
C ARG A 29 -13.17 11.75 -1.62
N ALA A 30 -12.03 12.24 -2.11
CA ALA A 30 -10.85 11.40 -2.35
C ALA A 30 -10.21 10.94 -1.04
N ALA A 31 -10.19 11.80 -0.01
CA ALA A 31 -9.71 11.47 1.32
C ALA A 31 -10.53 10.34 1.95
N ARG A 32 -11.87 10.46 1.94
CA ARG A 32 -12.77 9.40 2.46
C ARG A 32 -12.60 8.07 1.71
N ARG A 33 -12.44 8.11 0.39
CA ARG A 33 -12.18 6.91 -0.42
C ARG A 33 -10.83 6.28 -0.06
N GLU A 34 -9.79 7.08 0.10
CA GLU A 34 -8.46 6.57 0.47
C GLU A 34 -8.46 5.98 1.89
N ALA A 35 -9.14 6.61 2.85
CA ALA A 35 -9.28 6.07 4.20
C ALA A 35 -9.99 4.70 4.22
N ARG A 36 -11.09 4.54 3.47
CA ARG A 36 -11.76 3.23 3.33
C ARG A 36 -10.86 2.17 2.68
N LEU A 37 -10.11 2.56 1.65
CA LEU A 37 -9.15 1.66 1.01
C LEU A 37 -8.05 1.23 1.98
N MET A 38 -7.51 2.14 2.79
CA MET A 38 -6.50 1.82 3.81
C MET A 38 -6.96 0.74 4.79
N VAL A 39 -8.20 0.83 5.26
CA VAL A 39 -8.77 -0.16 6.20
C VAL A 39 -8.98 -1.50 5.51
N ASN A 40 -9.62 -1.52 4.33
CA ASN A 40 -9.85 -2.75 3.58
C ASN A 40 -8.54 -3.44 3.19
N GLU A 41 -7.51 -2.66 2.84
CA GLU A 41 -6.19 -3.20 2.50
C GLU A 41 -5.51 -3.86 3.72
N LYS A 42 -5.65 -3.30 4.93
CA LYS A 42 -5.14 -3.92 6.17
C LYS A 42 -5.88 -5.22 6.48
N ILE A 43 -7.21 -5.22 6.39
CA ILE A 43 -8.05 -6.41 6.65
C ILE A 43 -7.71 -7.53 5.67
N ASP A 44 -7.66 -7.25 4.36
CA ASP A 44 -7.30 -8.25 3.33
C ASP A 44 -5.91 -8.86 3.57
N THR A 45 -4.94 -8.03 3.97
CA THR A 45 -3.58 -8.49 4.24
C THR A 45 -3.52 -9.34 5.51
N ALA A 46 -4.24 -8.94 6.57
CA ALA A 46 -4.34 -9.70 7.81
C ALA A 46 -4.99 -11.06 7.57
N LEU A 47 -6.12 -11.11 6.85
CA LEU A 47 -6.79 -12.36 6.51
C LEU A 47 -5.90 -13.29 5.68
N LYS A 48 -5.17 -12.76 4.69
CA LYS A 48 -4.21 -13.54 3.90
C LYS A 48 -3.07 -14.08 4.76
N ALA A 49 -2.45 -13.22 5.58
CA ALA A 49 -1.38 -13.63 6.47
C ALA A 49 -1.86 -14.69 7.48
N SER A 50 -3.03 -14.52 8.09
CA SER A 50 -3.63 -15.51 8.99
C SER A 50 -3.89 -16.85 8.30
N ARG A 51 -4.44 -16.85 7.08
CA ARG A 51 -4.63 -18.08 6.30
C ARG A 51 -3.31 -18.77 5.99
N SER A 52 -2.30 -18.02 5.57
CA SER A 52 -0.97 -18.57 5.31
C SER A 52 -0.32 -19.13 6.58
N LEU A 53 -0.44 -18.43 7.71
CA LEU A 53 0.07 -18.92 9.00
C LEU A 53 -0.61 -20.22 9.43
N ILE A 54 -1.94 -20.30 9.34
CA ILE A 54 -2.69 -21.54 9.63
C ILE A 54 -2.26 -22.68 8.68
N GLY A 55 -1.95 -22.34 7.43
CA GLY A 55 -1.40 -23.28 6.45
C GLY A 55 0.08 -23.64 6.64
N GLY A 56 0.73 -23.20 7.72
CA GLY A 56 2.13 -23.53 8.03
C GLY A 56 3.17 -22.68 7.30
N ALA A 57 2.80 -21.52 6.75
CA ALA A 57 3.74 -20.65 6.05
C ALA A 57 4.87 -20.13 6.95
N SER A 58 6.07 -20.06 6.41
CA SER A 58 7.23 -19.52 7.10
C SER A 58 7.13 -17.99 7.25
N ALA A 59 7.87 -17.44 8.21
CA ALA A 59 7.94 -15.99 8.41
C ALA A 59 8.40 -15.25 7.13
N GLU A 60 9.25 -15.88 6.32
CA GLU A 60 9.76 -15.31 5.07
C GLU A 60 8.67 -15.20 4.00
N GLU A 61 7.79 -16.20 3.92
CA GLU A 61 6.64 -16.19 3.02
C GLU A 61 5.62 -15.11 3.42
N ILE A 62 5.40 -14.93 4.72
CA ILE A 62 4.56 -13.84 5.23
C ILE A 62 5.17 -12.49 4.85
N ILE A 63 6.47 -12.28 5.07
CA ILE A 63 7.16 -11.04 4.69
C ILE A 63 7.06 -10.80 3.17
N ALA A 64 7.23 -11.83 2.34
CA ALA A 64 7.09 -11.72 0.89
C ALA A 64 5.68 -11.30 0.46
N GLN A 65 4.64 -11.79 1.14
CA GLN A 65 3.26 -11.35 0.91
C GLN A 65 3.06 -9.87 1.25
N TYR A 66 3.56 -9.41 2.40
CA TYR A 66 3.52 -8.00 2.78
C TYR A 66 4.22 -7.10 1.76
N ARG A 67 5.38 -7.53 1.25
CA ARG A 67 6.11 -6.82 0.20
C ARG A 67 5.31 -6.68 -1.09
N ARG A 68 4.72 -7.77 -1.59
CA ARG A 68 3.86 -7.74 -2.79
C ARG A 68 2.72 -6.73 -2.62
N ARG A 69 2.11 -6.68 -1.42
CA ARG A 69 1.04 -5.74 -1.12
C ARG A 69 1.51 -4.28 -1.09
N VAL A 70 2.65 -4.01 -0.44
CA VAL A 70 3.23 -2.66 -0.36
C VAL A 70 3.63 -2.16 -1.75
N ALA A 71 4.27 -3.00 -2.58
CA ALA A 71 4.61 -2.66 -3.96
C ALA A 71 3.36 -2.33 -4.80
N ALA A 72 2.29 -3.12 -4.67
CA ALA A 72 1.03 -2.85 -5.35
C ALA A 72 0.40 -1.51 -4.92
N ASN A 73 0.49 -1.18 -3.62
CA ASN A 73 0.02 0.11 -3.09
C ASN A 73 0.83 1.28 -3.65
N ALA A 74 2.17 1.15 -3.66
CA ALA A 74 3.06 2.15 -4.24
C ALA A 74 2.73 2.39 -5.72
N LYS A 75 2.52 1.33 -6.51
CA LYS A 75 2.10 1.42 -7.92
C LYS A 75 0.76 2.13 -8.09
N ARG A 76 -0.26 1.78 -7.29
CA ARG A 76 -1.59 2.42 -7.34
C ARG A 76 -1.51 3.91 -7.02
N LEU A 77 -0.80 4.25 -5.96
CA LEU A 77 -0.67 5.63 -5.50
C LEU A 77 0.18 6.47 -6.47
N GLY A 78 1.22 5.88 -7.06
CA GLY A 78 2.05 6.50 -8.10
C GLY A 78 1.27 6.81 -9.38
N LYS A 79 0.37 5.91 -9.83
CA LYS A 79 -0.48 6.15 -11.02
C LYS A 79 -1.43 7.35 -10.88
N VAL A 80 -1.87 7.66 -9.65
CA VAL A 80 -2.76 8.80 -9.41
C VAL A 80 -2.04 10.14 -9.66
N ARG A 81 -0.72 10.22 -9.45
CA ARG A 81 0.09 11.39 -9.82
C ARG A 81 0.04 11.64 -11.33
N THR A 82 0.18 10.59 -12.14
CA THR A 82 0.18 10.70 -13.60
C THR A 82 -1.18 11.14 -14.15
N ALA A 83 -2.27 10.55 -13.66
CA ALA A 83 -3.62 10.92 -14.09
C ALA A 83 -3.98 12.38 -13.74
N LYS A 84 -3.57 12.88 -12.56
CA LYS A 84 -3.82 14.27 -12.15
C LYS A 84 -2.93 15.28 -12.91
N LYS A 85 -1.72 14.88 -13.35
CA LYS A 85 -0.82 15.70 -14.18
C LYS A 85 -1.34 15.84 -15.61
N ILE A 86 -1.93 14.77 -16.18
CA ILE A 86 -2.58 14.80 -17.50
C ILE A 86 -3.82 15.71 -17.49
N ARG A 87 -4.67 15.61 -16.46
CA ARG A 87 -5.91 16.41 -16.35
C ARG A 87 -5.70 17.90 -16.01
N ARG A 88 -4.47 18.34 -15.71
CA ARG A 88 -4.12 19.75 -15.46
C ARG A 88 -3.40 20.40 -16.66
N ARG A 89 -3.11 19.63 -17.71
CA ARG A 89 -2.46 20.08 -18.96
C ARG A 89 -3.43 20.13 -20.15
N LYS A 90 -4.70 19.78 -19.93
CA LYS A 90 -5.84 20.07 -20.81
C LYS A 90 -6.70 21.08 -20.09
#